data_AF-A0A090AJN9-F1
#
_entry.id   AF-A0A090AJN9-F1
#
_cell.length_a   1.000
_cell.length_b   1.000
_cell.length_c   1.000
_cell.angle_alpha   90.00
_cell.angle_beta   90.00
_cell.angle_gamma   90.00
#
_symmetry.space_group_name_H-M   'P 1'
#
loop_
_entity.id
_entity.type
_entity.pdbx_description
1 polymer ?
#
loop_
_entity_poly.entity_id
_entity_poly.type
_entity_poly.pdbx_seq_one_letter_code
_entity_poly.pdbx_strand_id
1 'polypeptide(L)'
;MRKNNTRQQGFTLLEVIVAMAIVGMALGTILGLLAGSKRLAFKATDDIERTLFLRSAINAAQVLKEPEYPELPSQYKKNLTISIGEPLEKPEQQTKPMQLALEPYTLRDEEKGIELSTVRLIKRDTAQ
;
A
#
# COMPACT_ATOMS: atom_id res chain seq x y z
N MET A 1 34.11 65.96 -12.87
CA MET A 1 33.71 65.07 -11.75
C MET A 1 32.20 65.13 -11.59
N ARG A 2 31.47 64.07 -11.91
CA ARG A 2 30.00 63.99 -11.77
C ARG A 2 29.70 63.25 -10.46
N LYS A 3 29.17 63.94 -9.44
CA LYS A 3 28.72 63.30 -8.19
C LYS A 3 27.40 62.59 -8.48
N ASN A 4 27.43 61.27 -8.57
CA ASN A 4 26.22 60.45 -8.62
C ASN A 4 25.62 60.44 -7.22
N ASN A 5 24.64 61.31 -6.99
CA ASN A 5 23.91 61.37 -5.73
C ASN A 5 22.89 60.23 -5.72
N THR A 6 23.30 59.04 -5.28
CA THR A 6 22.40 57.91 -5.03
C THR A 6 21.48 58.28 -3.86
N ARG A 7 20.26 58.72 -4.18
CA ARG A 7 19.20 58.91 -3.18
C ARG A 7 18.94 57.57 -2.50
N GLN A 8 19.28 57.46 -1.22
CA GLN A 8 18.84 56.36 -0.38
C GLN A 8 17.34 56.54 -0.13
N GLN A 9 16.54 55.72 -0.81
CA GLN A 9 15.11 55.59 -0.58
C GLN A 9 14.93 54.51 0.49
N GLY A 10 14.42 54.89 1.66
CA GLY A 10 14.07 53.95 2.73
C GLY A 10 12.72 53.26 2.45
N PHE A 11 12.45 52.17 3.16
CA PHE A 11 11.16 51.49 3.11
C PHE A 11 10.15 52.16 4.02
N THR A 12 8.91 52.26 3.54
CA THR A 12 7.79 52.70 4.36
C THR A 12 7.37 51.59 5.32
N LEU A 13 6.77 51.97 6.46
CA LEU A 13 6.22 51.00 7.41
C LEU A 13 5.20 50.06 6.73
N LEU A 14 4.40 50.61 5.80
CA LEU A 14 3.41 49.86 5.05
C LEU A 14 4.07 48.77 4.17
N GLU A 15 5.14 49.11 3.45
CA GLU A 15 5.86 48.13 2.61
C GLU A 15 6.44 46.98 3.43
N VAL A 16 6.99 47.26 4.62
CA VAL A 16 7.54 46.22 5.50
C VAL A 16 6.43 45.29 5.98
N ILE A 17 5.29 45.82 6.41
CA ILE A 17 4.15 45.02 6.87
C ILE A 17 3.59 44.17 5.73
N VAL A 18 3.44 44.73 4.52
CA VAL A 18 2.96 43.99 3.35
C VAL A 18 3.95 42.89 2.96
N ALA A 19 5.25 43.18 2.93
CA ALA A 19 6.27 42.18 2.63
C ALA A 19 6.25 41.03 3.65
N MET A 20 6.15 41.34 4.95
CA MET A 20 6.01 40.33 6.01
C MET A 20 4.74 39.49 5.85
N ALA A 21 3.61 40.11 5.47
CA ALA A 21 2.37 39.39 5.23
C ALA A 21 2.50 38.40 4.06
N ILE A 22 3.11 38.82 2.95
CA ILE A 22 3.36 37.96 1.78
C ILE A 22 4.29 36.80 2.16
N VAL A 23 5.36 37.07 2.90
CA VAL A 23 6.29 36.03 3.38
C VAL A 23 5.57 35.05 4.30
N GLY A 24 4.72 35.54 5.21
CA GLY A 24 3.91 34.70 6.09
C GLY A 24 2.98 33.78 5.31
N MET A 25 2.30 34.29 4.29
CA MET A 25 1.46 33.49 3.40
C MET A 25 2.30 32.45 2.64
N ALA A 26 3.43 32.85 2.05
CA ALA A 26 4.33 31.96 1.34
C ALA A 26 4.84 30.81 2.23
N LEU A 27 5.32 31.13 3.45
CA LEU A 27 5.74 30.14 4.43
C LEU A 27 4.60 29.19 4.82
N GLY A 28 3.40 29.72 5.06
CA GLY A 28 2.22 28.91 5.36
C GLY A 28 1.92 27.89 4.26
N THR A 29 1.99 28.31 2.99
CA THR A 29 1.78 27.39 1.86
C THR A 29 2.85 26.31 1.76
N ILE A 30 4.13 26.66 1.93
CA ILE A 30 5.25 25.70 1.85
C ILE A 30 5.16 24.69 2.99
N LEU A 31 4.88 25.14 4.22
CA LEU A 31 4.72 24.26 5.36
C LEU A 31 3.51 23.33 5.19
N GLY A 32 2.41 23.83 4.61
CA GLY A 32 1.25 23.03 4.25
C GLY A 32 1.60 21.92 3.24
N LEU A 33 2.36 22.26 2.19
CA LEU A 33 2.83 21.28 1.20
C LEU A 33 3.77 20.24 1.79
N LEU A 34 4.70 20.65 2.66
CA LEU A 34 5.61 19.73 3.35
C LEU A 34 4.86 18.77 4.26
N ALA A 35 3.88 19.26 5.03
CA ALA A 35 3.04 18.43 5.88
C ALA A 35 2.21 17.43 5.05
N GLY A 36 1.60 17.89 3.94
CA GLY A 36 0.87 17.03 3.01
C GLY A 36 1.76 15.95 2.41
N SER A 37 2.96 16.31 1.98
CA SER A 37 3.93 15.38 1.40
C SER A 37 4.37 14.30 2.38
N LYS A 38 4.61 14.66 3.65
CA LYS A 38 4.94 13.68 4.70
C LYS A 38 3.79 12.73 4.97
N ARG A 39 2.55 13.24 5.10
CA ARG A 39 1.36 12.41 5.32
C ARG A 39 1.15 11.43 4.17
N LEU A 40 1.36 11.88 2.93
CA LEU A 40 1.28 11.03 1.75
C LEU A 40 2.36 9.95 1.76
N ALA A 41 3.61 10.31 2.07
CA ALA A 41 4.72 9.35 2.15
C ALA A 41 4.44 8.25 3.18
N PHE A 42 3.98 8.60 4.38
CA PHE A 42 3.63 7.61 5.40
C PHE A 42 2.51 6.68 4.94
N LYS A 43 1.46 7.21 4.32
CA LYS A 43 0.37 6.40 3.78
C LYS A 43 0.85 5.47 2.67
N ALA A 44 1.74 5.94 1.80
CA ALA A 44 2.29 5.13 0.72
C ALA A 44 3.14 3.97 1.26
N THR A 45 3.98 4.22 2.27
CA THR A 45 4.76 3.16 2.93
C THR A 45 3.85 2.11 3.55
N ASP A 46 2.83 2.53 4.29
CA ASP A 46 1.84 1.64 4.91
C ASP A 46 1.13 0.76 3.86
N ASP A 47 0.67 1.37 2.76
CA ASP A 47 0.03 0.67 1.65
C ASP A 47 0.97 -0.34 0.95
N ILE A 48 2.26 -0.01 0.81
CA ILE A 48 3.27 -0.89 0.21
C ILE A 48 3.54 -2.09 1.11
N GLU A 49 3.77 -1.87 2.40
CA GLU A 49 4.02 -2.96 3.36
C GLU A 49 2.86 -3.95 3.39
N ARG A 50 1.63 -3.43 3.44
CA ARG A 50 0.40 -4.23 3.37
C ARG A 50 0.34 -5.05 2.08
N THR A 51 0.56 -4.42 0.93
CA THR A 51 0.48 -5.09 -0.38
C THR A 51 1.56 -6.16 -0.54
N LEU A 52 2.79 -5.86 -0.08
CA LEU A 52 3.89 -6.81 -0.09
C LEU A 52 3.56 -8.05 0.74
N PHE A 53 2.95 -7.86 1.91
CA PHE A 53 2.47 -8.96 2.72
C PHE A 53 1.39 -9.79 2.01
N LEU A 54 0.36 -9.14 1.45
CA LEU A 54 -0.69 -9.87 0.73
C LEU A 54 -0.10 -10.72 -0.39
N ARG A 55 0.88 -10.16 -1.13
CA ARG A 55 1.60 -10.89 -2.18
C ARG A 55 2.43 -12.04 -1.62
N SER A 56 3.12 -11.86 -0.50
CA SER A 56 3.90 -12.95 0.11
C SER A 56 2.98 -14.07 0.59
N ALA A 57 1.81 -13.74 1.17
CA ALA A 57 0.81 -14.72 1.59
C ALA A 57 0.23 -15.48 0.38
N ILE A 58 -0.15 -14.78 -0.69
CA ILE A 58 -0.60 -15.42 -1.94
C ILE A 58 0.49 -16.36 -2.49
N ASN A 59 1.74 -15.91 -2.55
CA ASN A 59 2.84 -16.72 -3.05
C ASN A 59 3.11 -17.94 -2.15
N ALA A 60 3.11 -17.76 -0.84
CA ALA A 60 3.28 -18.84 0.13
C ALA A 60 2.17 -19.89 -0.01
N ALA A 61 0.91 -19.44 -0.14
CA ALA A 61 -0.23 -20.33 -0.35
C ALA A 61 -0.09 -21.18 -1.63
N GLN A 62 0.52 -20.63 -2.69
CA GLN A 62 0.73 -21.32 -3.97
C GLN A 62 1.91 -22.31 -3.96
N VAL A 63 2.96 -22.03 -3.19
CA VAL A 63 4.21 -22.83 -3.20
C VAL A 63 4.24 -23.87 -2.10
N LEU A 64 3.73 -23.53 -0.90
CA LEU A 64 3.85 -24.37 0.28
C LEU A 64 2.62 -25.26 0.45
N LYS A 65 2.86 -26.57 0.72
CA LYS A 65 1.78 -27.51 1.09
C LYS A 65 1.09 -27.06 2.37
N GLU A 66 1.88 -26.68 3.37
CA GLU A 66 1.44 -26.10 4.65
C GLU A 66 2.09 -24.72 4.77
N PRO A 67 1.38 -23.64 4.40
CA PRO A 67 1.97 -22.31 4.39
C PRO A 67 2.11 -21.79 5.81
N GLU A 68 3.35 -21.71 6.29
CA GLU A 68 3.70 -20.92 7.46
C GLU A 68 3.87 -19.46 7.01
N TYR A 69 2.88 -18.63 7.30
CA TYR A 69 2.91 -17.23 6.90
C TYR A 69 3.83 -16.44 7.84
N PRO A 70 4.66 -15.52 7.31
CA PRO A 70 5.41 -14.59 8.16
C PRO A 70 4.44 -13.81 9.05
N GLU A 71 4.82 -13.55 10.31
CA GLU A 71 3.96 -12.81 11.21
C GLU A 71 3.82 -11.35 10.75
N LEU A 72 2.57 -10.88 10.64
CA LEU A 72 2.26 -9.49 10.38
C LEU A 72 2.72 -8.60 11.55
N PRO A 73 3.16 -7.35 11.26
CA PRO A 73 3.10 -6.29 12.24
C PRO A 73 1.69 -6.22 12.85
N SER A 74 1.61 -6.03 14.17
CA SER A 74 0.37 -6.11 14.94
C SER A 74 -0.76 -5.20 14.41
N GLN A 75 -0.43 -4.14 13.68
CA GLN A 75 -1.36 -3.21 13.06
C GLN A 75 -2.27 -3.83 11.98
N TYR A 76 -1.83 -4.87 11.27
CA TYR A 76 -2.61 -5.50 10.19
C TYR A 76 -3.21 -6.86 10.56
N LYS A 77 -2.70 -7.50 11.63
CA LYS A 77 -3.07 -8.87 12.06
C LYS A 77 -4.56 -9.04 12.37
N LYS A 78 -5.28 -7.95 12.69
CA LYS A 78 -6.71 -7.98 13.02
C LYS A 78 -7.64 -7.95 11.81
N ASN A 79 -7.18 -7.39 10.69
CA ASN A 79 -8.06 -7.05 9.57
C ASN A 79 -7.91 -8.02 8.39
N LEU A 80 -6.91 -8.90 8.43
CA LEU A 80 -6.62 -9.83 7.36
C LEU A 80 -6.93 -11.26 7.77
N THR A 81 -7.84 -11.89 7.03
CA THR A 81 -8.24 -13.29 7.22
C THR A 81 -7.94 -14.09 5.96
N ILE A 82 -7.32 -15.26 6.12
CA ILE A 82 -7.13 -16.24 5.05
C ILE A 82 -8.02 -17.44 5.37
N SER A 83 -8.87 -17.83 4.43
CA SER A 83 -9.74 -19.00 4.54
C SER A 83 -9.43 -19.96 3.41
N ILE A 84 -9.17 -21.23 3.75
CA ILE A 84 -8.90 -22.30 2.78
C ILE A 84 -10.17 -23.14 2.69
N GLY A 85 -10.68 -23.33 1.47
CA GLY A 85 -11.84 -24.16 1.20
C GLY A 85 -11.45 -25.60 0.85
N GLU A 86 -12.46 -26.43 0.60
CA GLU A 86 -12.22 -27.82 0.21
C GLU A 86 -11.73 -27.91 -1.24
N PRO A 87 -10.78 -28.83 -1.54
CA PRO A 87 -10.34 -29.11 -2.89
C PRO A 87 -11.51 -29.43 -3.83
N LEU A 88 -11.55 -28.78 -4.99
CA LEU A 88 -12.57 -28.95 -6.01
C LEU A 88 -12.67 -30.41 -6.46
N GLU A 89 -13.89 -30.85 -6.72
CA GLU A 89 -14.17 -32.15 -7.30
C GLU A 89 -13.62 -32.26 -8.72
N LYS A 90 -13.38 -33.50 -9.17
CA LYS A 90 -12.92 -33.75 -10.52
C LYS A 90 -13.98 -33.30 -11.53
N PRO A 91 -13.57 -32.69 -12.67
CA PRO A 91 -14.53 -32.33 -13.70
C PRO A 91 -15.11 -33.58 -14.35
N GLU A 92 -16.37 -33.50 -14.80
CA GLU A 92 -17.08 -34.62 -15.46
C GLU A 92 -16.33 -35.14 -16.69
N GLN A 93 -15.61 -34.26 -17.40
CA GLN A 93 -14.86 -34.58 -18.60
C GLN A 93 -13.34 -34.53 -18.37
N GLN A 94 -12.85 -35.40 -17.52
CA GLN A 94 -11.42 -35.56 -17.33
C GLN A 94 -10.84 -36.58 -18.31
N THR A 95 -10.03 -36.13 -19.26
CA THR A 95 -9.52 -36.98 -20.35
C THR A 95 -8.33 -37.87 -19.94
N LYS A 96 -7.63 -37.51 -18.86
CA LYS A 96 -6.50 -38.28 -18.30
C LYS A 96 -6.45 -38.19 -16.77
N PRO A 97 -6.09 -39.28 -16.07
CA PRO A 97 -5.89 -39.23 -14.63
C PRO A 97 -4.73 -38.29 -14.29
N MET A 98 -4.90 -37.46 -13.26
CA MET A 98 -3.87 -36.52 -12.80
C MET A 98 -3.77 -36.49 -11.27
N GLN A 99 -2.56 -36.26 -10.76
CA GLN A 99 -2.27 -36.12 -9.33
C GLN A 99 -2.42 -34.66 -8.85
N LEU A 100 -3.17 -33.83 -9.58
CA LEU A 100 -3.32 -32.41 -9.29
C LEU A 100 -4.78 -32.12 -8.98
N ALA A 101 -5.02 -31.30 -7.97
CA ALA A 101 -6.33 -30.76 -7.66
C ALA A 101 -6.24 -29.25 -7.44
N LEU A 102 -7.37 -28.57 -7.58
CA LEU A 102 -7.48 -27.14 -7.32
C LEU A 102 -8.13 -26.95 -5.96
N GLU A 103 -7.50 -26.18 -5.10
CA GLU A 103 -8.07 -25.82 -3.80
C GLU A 103 -8.41 -24.32 -3.79
N PRO A 104 -9.68 -23.96 -3.56
CA PRO A 104 -10.07 -22.57 -3.47
C PRO A 104 -9.55 -21.99 -2.15
N TYR A 105 -9.09 -20.75 -2.20
CA TYR A 105 -8.79 -19.98 -1.01
C TYR A 105 -9.29 -18.55 -1.17
N THR A 106 -9.73 -17.98 -0.06
CA THR A 106 -10.25 -16.62 0.02
C THR A 106 -9.37 -15.82 0.96
N LEU A 107 -8.90 -14.68 0.46
CA LEU A 107 -8.19 -13.67 1.22
C LEU A 107 -9.15 -12.50 1.44
N ARG A 108 -9.41 -12.16 2.69
CA ARG A 108 -10.30 -11.06 3.07
C ARG A 108 -9.53 -10.01 3.85
N ASP A 109 -9.60 -8.79 3.37
CA ASP A 109 -9.09 -7.58 4.02
C ASP A 109 -10.27 -6.70 4.42
N GLU A 110 -10.60 -6.70 5.72
CA GLU A 110 -11.76 -5.98 6.27
C GLU A 110 -11.59 -4.47 6.28
N GLU A 111 -10.35 -3.97 6.32
CA GLU A 111 -10.09 -2.54 6.39
C GLU A 111 -10.28 -1.84 5.05
N LYS A 112 -9.87 -2.52 3.97
CA LYS A 112 -10.07 -2.02 2.60
C LYS A 112 -11.33 -2.57 1.94
N GLY A 113 -12.03 -3.50 2.58
CA GLY A 113 -13.20 -4.18 2.02
C GLY A 113 -12.86 -5.00 0.78
N ILE A 114 -11.65 -5.56 0.72
CA ILE A 114 -11.18 -6.34 -0.42
C ILE A 114 -11.37 -7.81 -0.10
N GLU A 115 -12.05 -8.53 -1.00
CA GLU A 115 -12.16 -9.98 -0.97
C GLU A 115 -11.57 -10.53 -2.27
N LEU A 116 -10.61 -11.43 -2.15
CA LEU A 116 -9.97 -12.12 -3.27
C LEU A 116 -10.20 -13.61 -3.13
N SER A 117 -11.08 -14.15 -3.97
CA SER A 117 -11.29 -15.58 -4.13
C SER A 117 -10.45 -16.08 -5.31
N THR A 118 -9.66 -17.12 -5.08
CA THR A 118 -8.74 -17.67 -6.08
C THR A 118 -8.49 -19.15 -5.80
N VAL A 119 -7.73 -19.82 -6.66
CA VAL A 119 -7.42 -21.24 -6.58
C VAL A 119 -5.91 -21.46 -6.51
N ARG A 120 -5.50 -22.47 -5.77
CA ARG A 120 -4.12 -22.98 -5.76
C ARG A 120 -4.06 -24.40 -6.27
N LEU A 121 -2.94 -24.76 -6.89
CA LEU A 121 -2.70 -26.11 -7.39
C LEU A 121 -2.08 -26.94 -6.26
N ILE A 122 -2.74 -28.03 -5.87
CA ILE A 122 -2.22 -28.96 -4.87
C ILE A 122 -1.91 -30.31 -5.53
N LYS A 123 -0.86 -30.99 -5.04
CA LYS A 123 -0.54 -32.36 -5.45
C LYS A 123 -1.24 -33.36 -4.52
N ARG A 124 -2.01 -34.28 -5.08
CA ARG A 124 -2.63 -35.40 -4.37
C ARG A 124 -1.76 -36.65 -4.46
N ASP A 125 -1.84 -37.50 -3.43
CA ASP A 125 -1.05 -38.74 -3.37
C ASP A 125 -1.57 -39.82 -4.34
N THR A 126 -2.83 -39.74 -4.76
CA THR A 126 -3.44 -40.66 -5.72
C THR A 126 -3.88 -39.90 -6.97
N ALA A 127 -3.60 -40.47 -8.14
CA ALA A 127 -4.09 -39.95 -9.41
C ALA A 127 -5.59 -40.25 -9.52
N GLN A 128 -6.40 -39.21 -9.71
CA GLN A 128 -7.84 -39.32 -9.92
C GLN A 128 -8.21 -38.81 -11.31
#